data_AF-A0A3C0RCU2-F1
#
_entry.id   AF-A0A3C0RCU2-F1
#
_cell.length_a   1.000
_cell.length_b   1.000
_cell.length_c   1.000
_cell.angle_alpha   90.00
_cell.angle_beta   90.00
_cell.angle_gamma   90.00
#
_symmetry.space_group_name_H-M   'P 1'
#
loop_
_entity.id
_entity.type
_entity.pdbx_description
1 polymer ?
#
loop_
_entity_poly.entity_id
_entity_poly.type
_entity_poly.pdbx_seq_one_letter_code
_entity_poly.pdbx_strand_id
1 'polypeptide(L)' 'MKEVVIVSAVRTPMGSFGGSLKSLTATQLGAVAIKGALNKAGLSPDKVNDVLMGCV' A
#
# COMPACT_ATOMS: atom_id res chain seq x y z
N MET A 1 25.11 -10.72 -8.09
CA MET A 1 23.67 -10.35 -8.10
C MET A 1 23.15 -10.48 -6.67
N LYS A 2 22.33 -9.55 -6.17
CA LYS A 2 21.72 -9.68 -4.84
C LYS A 2 20.35 -10.35 -4.98
N GLU A 3 19.99 -11.22 -4.05
CA GLU A 3 18.65 -11.83 -4.00
C GLU A 3 17.60 -10.78 -3.63
N VAL A 4 16.42 -10.89 -4.25
CA VAL A 4 15.29 -9.98 -4.04
C VAL A 4 14.10 -10.82 -3.56
N VAL A 5 13.50 -10.42 -2.44
CA VAL A 5 12.41 -11.17 -1.80
C VAL A 5 11.24 -10.24 -1.50
N ILE A 6 10.01 -10.79 -1.55
CA ILE A 6 8.79 -10.08 -1.13
C ILE A 6 8.59 -10.33 0.36
N VAL A 7 8.72 -9.28 1.18
CA VAL A 7 8.60 -9.37 2.64
C VAL A 7 7.17 -9.17 3.16
N SER A 8 6.32 -8.49 2.40
CA SER A 8 4.91 -8.34 2.74
C SER A 8 4.03 -8.15 1.50
N ALA A 9 2.79 -8.61 1.60
CA ALA A 9 1.74 -8.40 0.62
C ALA A 9 0.41 -8.13 1.34
N VAL A 10 -0.23 -7.02 1.00
CA VAL A 10 -1.50 -6.55 1.55
C VAL A 10 -2.28 -5.80 0.48
N ARG A 11 -3.58 -5.59 0.73
CA ARG A 11 -4.45 -4.73 -0.06
C ARG A 11 -5.54 -4.12 0.81
N THR A 12 -6.13 -3.02 0.36
CA THR A 12 -7.41 -2.56 0.90
C THR A 12 -8.54 -3.51 0.47
N PRO A 13 -9.71 -3.46 1.14
CA PRO A 13 -10.94 -3.99 0.57
C PRO A 13 -11.25 -3.33 -0.78
N MET A 14 -11.90 -4.07 -1.68
CA MET A 14 -12.38 -3.50 -2.94
C MET A 14 -13.74 -2.85 -2.71
N GLY A 15 -13.87 -1.57 -3.07
CA GLY A 15 -15.14 -0.86 -3.04
C GLY A 15 -15.92 -1.05 -4.34
N SER A 16 -17.24 -1.21 -4.25
CA SER A 16 -18.12 -1.10 -5.41
C SER A 16 -18.21 0.36 -5.88
N PHE A 17 -18.59 0.57 -7.15
CA PHE A 17 -18.83 1.91 -7.69
C PHE A 17 -19.89 2.65 -6.86
N GLY A 18 -19.57 3.86 -6.40
CA GLY A 18 -20.44 4.63 -5.49
C GLY A 18 -20.63 4.03 -4.09
N GLY A 19 -19.84 3.04 -3.70
CA GLY A 19 -19.94 2.31 -2.43
C GLY A 19 -19.18 2.95 -1.26
N SER A 20 -18.79 2.12 -0.30
CA SER A 20 -18.26 2.56 1.01
C SER A 20 -16.93 3.33 0.95
N LEU A 21 -16.16 3.18 -0.12
CA LEU A 21 -14.87 3.87 -0.30
C LEU A 21 -14.98 5.15 -1.14
N LYS A 22 -16.19 5.55 -1.59
CA LYS A 22 -16.38 6.67 -2.52
C LYS A 22 -15.86 8.02 -2.03
N SER A 23 -15.79 8.19 -0.71
CA SER A 23 -15.35 9.44 -0.08
C SER A 23 -13.82 9.55 0.05
N LEU A 24 -13.08 8.49 -0.29
CA LEU A 24 -11.63 8.47 -0.21
C LEU A 24 -11.00 8.69 -1.58
N THR A 25 -9.92 9.44 -1.61
CA THR A 25 -9.11 9.61 -2.83
C THR A 25 -8.24 8.37 -3.09
N ALA A 26 -7.80 8.19 -4.34
CA ALA A 26 -6.87 7.13 -4.70
C ALA A 26 -5.57 7.18 -3.87
N THR A 27 -5.05 8.38 -3.61
CA THR A 27 -3.84 8.57 -2.79
C THR A 27 -4.06 8.19 -1.32
N GLN A 28 -5.24 8.48 -0.75
CA GLN A 28 -5.58 8.03 0.61
C GLN A 28 -5.65 6.50 0.70
N LEU A 29 -6.25 5.85 -0.28
CA LEU A 29 -6.29 4.38 -0.36
C LEU A 29 -4.88 3.78 -0.52
N GLY A 30 -4.06 4.37 -1.38
CA GLY A 30 -2.66 3.99 -1.55
C GLY A 30 -1.86 4.13 -0.26
N ALA A 31 -2.01 5.24 0.46
CA ALA A 31 -1.35 5.46 1.75
C ALA A 31 -1.76 4.41 2.80
N VAL A 32 -3.03 4.01 2.85
CA VAL A 32 -3.51 2.94 3.74
C VAL A 32 -2.86 1.60 3.37
N ALA A 33 -2.79 1.26 2.07
CA ALA A 33 -2.17 0.03 1.61
C ALA A 33 -0.67 -0.03 1.95
N ILE A 34 0.07 1.06 1.69
CA ILE A 34 1.51 1.16 1.99
C ILE A 34 1.76 1.06 3.49
N LYS A 35 1.00 1.80 4.32
CA LYS A 35 1.11 1.72 5.78
C LYS A 35 0.80 0.30 6.29
N GLY A 36 -0.20 -0.36 5.72
CA GLY A 36 -0.53 -1.75 6.03
C GLY A 36 0.61 -2.72 5.70
N ALA A 37 1.32 -2.51 4.59
CA ALA A 37 2.46 -3.33 4.18
C ALA A 37 3.63 -3.19 5.16
N LEU A 38 3.99 -1.96 5.50
CA LEU A 38 5.05 -1.67 6.48
C LEU A 38 4.73 -2.24 7.86
N ASN A 39 3.49 -2.07 8.32
CA ASN A 39 3.03 -2.62 9.60
C ASN A 39 3.10 -4.16 9.62
N LYS A 40 2.64 -4.82 8.55
CA LYS A 40 2.72 -6.29 8.44
C LYS A 40 4.15 -6.80 8.36
N ALA A 41 5.04 -6.03 7.74
CA ALA A 41 6.46 -6.34 7.65
C ALA A 41 7.24 -6.01 8.94
N GLY A 42 6.66 -5.24 9.87
CA GLY A 42 7.34 -4.75 11.06
C GLY A 42 8.49 -3.77 10.76
N LEU A 43 8.39 -3.00 9.68
CA LEU A 43 9.45 -2.10 9.22
C LEU A 43 9.15 -0.62 9.55
N SER A 44 10.19 0.12 9.93
CA SER A 44 10.11 1.59 10.06
C SER A 44 10.00 2.23 8.67
N PRO A 45 9.17 3.27 8.48
CA PRO A 45 9.11 4.03 7.24
C PRO A 45 10.46 4.59 6.78
N ASP A 46 11.38 4.92 7.69
CA ASP A 46 12.70 5.48 7.36
C ASP A 46 13.62 4.49 6.62
N LYS A 47 13.25 3.19 6.59
CA LYS A 47 13.97 2.15 5.84
C LYS A 47 13.51 2.04 4.39
N VAL A 48 12.48 2.78 3.99
CA VAL A 48 11.97 2.77 2.62
C VAL A 48 12.81 3.73 1.78
N ASN A 49 13.44 3.21 0.73
CA ASN A 49 14.18 4.03 -0.23
C ASN A 49 13.25 4.68 -1.26
N ASP A 50 12.33 3.89 -1.83
CA ASP A 50 11.47 4.32 -2.93
C ASP A 50 10.06 3.76 -2.78
N VAL A 51 9.09 4.50 -3.31
CA VAL A 51 7.68 4.09 -3.39
C VAL A 51 7.21 4.24 -4.84
N LEU A 52 6.78 3.13 -5.44
CA LEU A 52 6.23 3.09 -6.79
C LEU A 52 4.76 2.69 -6.71
N MET A 53 3.85 3.60 -7.06
CA MET A 53 2.41 3.38 -7.00
C MET A 53 1.76 3.62 -8.37
N GLY A 54 1.10 2.60 -8.89
CA GLY A 54 0.29 2.75 -10.11
C GLY A 54 -1.04 3.44 -9.82
N CYS A 55 -1.41 4.41 -10.65
CA CYS A 55 -2.72 5.06 -10.67
C CYS A 55 -3.02 5.48 -12.11
N VAL A 56 -4.26 5.26 -12.58
CA VAL A 56 -4.76 5.73 -13.87
C VAL A 56 -5.59 6.99 -13.67
#